data_AF-A0A382D4L0-F1
#
_entry.id   AF-A0A382D4L0-F1
#
_cell.length_a   1.000
_cell.length_b   1.000
_cell.length_c   1.000
_cell.angle_alpha   90.00
_cell.angle_beta   90.00
_cell.angle_gamma   90.00
#
_symmetry.space_group_name_H-M   'P 1'
#
loop_
_entity.id
_entity.type
_entity.pdbx_description
1 polymer ?
#
loop_
_entity_poly.entity_id
_entity_poly.type
_entity_poly.pdbx_seq_one_letter_code
_entity_poly.pdbx_strand_id
1 'polypeptide(L)'
;MMNALVEVLREFYVAPFRGAVARAKRQEDDLFMLLVCSEMVGIPNPASYYTFELQPLLYEDFHEWHKRMGMDHSPLEWLSCC
;
A
#
# COMPACT_ATOMS: atom_id res chain seq x y z
N MET A 1 18.26 13.57 -31.72
CA MET A 1 19.55 13.36 -31.03
C MET A 1 19.53 13.91 -29.60
N MET A 2 19.15 15.17 -29.38
CA MET A 2 19.05 15.80 -28.04
C MET A 2 18.20 15.00 -27.03
N ASN A 3 17.03 14.50 -27.45
CA ASN A 3 16.12 13.78 -26.55
C ASN A 3 16.68 12.43 -26.07
N ALA A 4 17.46 11.73 -26.91
CA ALA A 4 18.05 10.45 -26.52
C ALA A 4 19.12 10.63 -25.43
N LEU A 5 19.89 11.72 -25.49
CA LEU A 5 20.87 12.07 -24.46
C LEU A 5 20.17 12.38 -23.12
N VAL A 6 19.06 13.11 -23.16
CA VAL A 6 18.27 13.46 -21.96
C VAL A 6 17.73 12.21 -21.27
N GLU A 7 17.18 11.25 -22.03
CA GLU A 7 16.67 10.00 -21.46
C GLU A 7 17.78 9.16 -20.80
N VAL A 8 18.96 9.06 -21.42
CA VAL A 8 20.09 8.32 -20.83
C VAL A 8 20.57 8.99 -19.54
N LEU A 9 20.67 10.31 -19.50
CA LEU A 9 21.05 11.04 -18.29
C LEU A 9 20.01 10.92 -17.17
N ARG A 10 18.72 10.97 -17.53
CA ARG A 10 17.61 10.72 -16.60
C ARG A 10 17.68 9.30 -16.05
N GLU A 11 17.91 8.31 -16.90
CA GLU A 11 18.02 6.90 -16.50
C GLU A 11 19.18 6.69 -15.53
N PHE A 12 20.35 7.24 -15.83
CA PHE A 12 21.53 7.17 -14.97
C PHE A 12 21.28 7.79 -13.59
N TYR A 13 20.53 8.90 -13.53
CA TYR A 13 20.17 9.54 -12.28
C TYR A 13 19.12 8.75 -11.47
N VAL A 14 18.08 8.23 -12.13
CA VAL A 14 16.94 7.58 -11.45
C VAL A 14 17.26 6.14 -11.03
N ALA A 15 18.05 5.41 -11.81
CA ALA A 15 18.28 3.97 -11.64
C ALA A 15 18.68 3.56 -10.20
N PRO A 16 19.61 4.24 -9.51
CA PRO A 16 20.02 3.87 -8.14
C PRO A 16 18.88 3.99 -7.11
N PHE A 17 17.95 4.94 -7.31
CA PHE A 17 16.90 5.23 -6.36
C PHE A 17 15.64 4.39 -6.55
N ARG A 18 15.48 3.69 -7.68
CA ARG A 18 14.27 2.92 -8.01
C ARG A 18 13.85 1.95 -6.90
N GLY A 19 14.82 1.24 -6.33
CA GLY A 19 14.56 0.30 -5.23
C GLY A 19 14.09 1.00 -3.95
N ALA A 20 14.69 2.14 -3.60
CA ALA A 20 14.29 2.93 -2.43
C ALA A 20 12.91 3.55 -2.60
N VAL A 21 12.63 4.12 -3.77
CA VAL A 21 11.32 4.69 -4.12
C VAL A 21 10.25 3.59 -4.12
N ALA A 22 10.53 2.42 -4.69
CA ALA A 22 9.58 1.31 -4.68
C ALA A 22 9.29 0.79 -3.26
N ARG A 23 10.29 0.79 -2.37
CA ARG A 23 10.08 0.46 -0.95
C ARG A 23 9.24 1.51 -0.24
N ALA A 24 9.55 2.80 -0.43
CA ALA A 24 8.80 3.89 0.16
C ALA A 24 7.34 3.87 -0.28
N LYS A 25 7.09 3.67 -1.59
CA LYS A 25 5.74 3.51 -2.12
C LYS A 25 5.01 2.34 -1.46
N ARG A 26 5.64 1.17 -1.35
CA ARG A 26 5.02 0.02 -0.67
C ARG A 26 4.69 0.31 0.80
N GLN A 27 5.57 1.00 1.52
CA GLN A 27 5.31 1.39 2.91
C GLN A 27 4.13 2.36 3.02
N GLU A 28 4.00 3.29 2.08
CA GLU A 28 2.85 4.21 2.00
C GLU A 28 1.55 3.46 1.69
N ASP A 29 1.58 2.54 0.71
CA ASP A 29 0.44 1.71 0.35
C ASP A 29 0.02 0.82 1.55
N ASP A 30 0.97 0.21 2.28
CA ASP A 30 0.69 -0.62 3.46
C ASP A 30 0.18 0.22 4.66
N LEU A 31 0.67 1.45 4.84
CA LEU A 31 0.16 2.39 5.84
C LEU A 31 -1.28 2.81 5.53
N PHE A 32 -1.57 3.07 4.25
CA PHE A 32 -2.91 3.42 3.80
C PHE A 32 -3.89 2.27 4.09
N MET A 33 -3.54 1.04 3.73
CA MET A 33 -4.32 -0.15 4.06
C MET A 33 -4.55 -0.29 5.57
N LEU A 34 -3.51 -0.08 6.38
CA LEU A 34 -3.63 -0.12 7.84
C LEU A 34 -4.64 0.92 8.34
N LEU A 35 -4.59 2.17 7.86
CA LEU A 35 -5.53 3.22 8.27
C LEU A 35 -6.98 2.87 7.90
N VAL A 36 -7.21 2.35 6.69
CA VAL A 36 -8.56 2.02 6.23
C VAL A 36 -9.14 0.82 7.00
N CYS A 37 -8.31 -0.20 7.26
CA CYS A 37 -8.72 -1.42 7.96
C CYS A 37 -8.70 -1.31 9.49
N SER A 38 -7.99 -0.33 10.08
CA SER A 38 -7.88 -0.17 11.54
C SER A 38 -9.25 0.02 12.20
N GLU A 39 -10.18 0.67 11.51
CA GLU A 39 -11.55 0.86 11.95
C GLU A 39 -12.31 -0.45 12.13
N MET A 40 -12.09 -1.41 11.23
CA MET A 40 -12.80 -2.69 11.23
C MET A 40 -12.37 -3.56 12.41
N VAL A 41 -11.17 -3.32 12.96
CA VAL A 41 -10.65 -3.97 14.18
C VAL A 41 -10.85 -3.10 15.45
N GLY A 42 -11.54 -1.96 15.33
CA GLY A 42 -11.90 -1.09 16.45
C GLY A 42 -10.78 -0.16 16.93
N ILE A 43 -9.72 0.03 16.14
CA ILE A 43 -8.66 1.00 16.43
C ILE A 43 -9.11 2.37 15.93
N PRO A 44 -9.24 3.38 16.81
CA PRO A 44 -9.72 4.70 16.42
C PRO A 44 -8.73 5.39 15.47
N ASN A 45 -9.21 5.84 14.31
CA ASN A 45 -8.41 6.56 13.32
C ASN A 45 -9.02 7.96 13.01
N PRO A 46 -8.21 9.03 12.99
CA PRO A 46 -8.70 10.37 12.65
C PRO A 46 -9.20 10.51 11.19
N ALA A 47 -8.77 9.63 10.28
CA ALA A 47 -9.14 9.63 8.87
C ALA A 47 -10.39 8.80 8.54
N SER A 48 -11.02 8.18 9.54
CA SER A 48 -12.09 7.19 9.35
C SER A 48 -13.31 7.77 8.67
N TYR A 49 -13.64 9.02 8.99
CA TYR A 49 -14.71 9.77 8.34
C TYR A 49 -14.53 9.85 6.81
N TYR A 50 -13.29 9.91 6.33
CA TYR A 50 -12.98 10.07 4.91
C TYR A 50 -12.71 8.76 4.18
N THR A 51 -12.39 7.70 4.91
CA THR A 51 -11.82 6.47 4.35
C THR A 51 -12.75 5.27 4.45
N PHE A 52 -13.85 5.38 5.19
CA PHE A 52 -14.81 4.28 5.39
C PHE A 52 -15.37 3.73 4.06
N GLU A 53 -15.65 4.62 3.11
CA GLU A 53 -16.21 4.25 1.80
C GLU A 53 -15.22 3.49 0.92
N LEU A 54 -13.92 3.55 1.22
CA LEU A 54 -12.87 2.89 0.45
C LEU A 54 -12.68 1.43 0.83
N GLN A 55 -13.19 0.99 2.00
CA GLN A 55 -13.02 -0.38 2.50
C GLN A 55 -13.44 -1.45 1.47
N PRO A 56 -14.61 -1.36 0.80
CA PRO A 56 -15.02 -2.38 -0.16
C PRO A 56 -14.10 -2.48 -1.38
N LEU A 57 -13.46 -1.36 -1.78
CA LEU A 57 -12.55 -1.32 -2.92
C LEU A 57 -11.22 -2.01 -2.62
N LEU A 58 -10.84 -2.09 -1.35
CA LEU A 58 -9.55 -2.64 -0.92
C LEU A 58 -9.62 -4.13 -0.54
N TYR A 59 -10.80 -4.74 -0.57
CA TYR A 59 -10.94 -6.18 -0.25
C TYR A 59 -10.18 -7.09 -1.22
N GLU A 60 -10.08 -6.71 -2.49
CA GLU A 60 -9.32 -7.48 -3.49
C GLU A 60 -7.82 -7.54 -3.13
N ASP A 61 -7.28 -6.46 -2.56
CA ASP A 61 -5.88 -6.33 -2.19
C ASP A 61 -5.58 -6.82 -0.76
N PHE A 62 -6.62 -7.04 0.05
CA PHE A 62 -6.49 -7.38 1.47
C PHE A 62 -5.71 -8.67 1.69
N HIS A 63 -5.98 -9.72 0.89
CA HIS A 63 -5.30 -11.02 1.01
C HIS A 63 -3.78 -10.89 0.87
N GLU A 64 -3.33 -10.12 -0.13
CA GLU A 64 -1.90 -9.92 -0.34
C GLU A 64 -1.30 -9.01 0.73
N TRP A 65 -2.04 -8.02 1.22
CA TRP A 65 -1.58 -7.12 2.29
C TRP A 65 -1.37 -7.84 3.62
N HIS A 66 -2.35 -8.59 4.13
CA HIS A 66 -2.22 -9.21 5.46
C HIS A 66 -1.12 -10.28 5.49
N LYS A 67 -0.93 -11.03 4.39
CA LYS A 67 0.21 -11.94 4.21
C LYS A 67 1.55 -11.19 4.26
N ARG A 68 1.66 -10.02 3.61
CA ARG A 68 2.88 -9.20 3.67
C ARG A 68 3.16 -8.66 5.07
N MET A 69 2.11 -8.37 5.83
CA MET A 69 2.21 -7.96 7.23
C MET A 69 2.61 -9.11 8.16
N GLY A 70 2.71 -10.35 7.65
CA GLY A 70 3.10 -11.53 8.42
C GLY A 70 1.99 -12.06 9.33
N MET A 71 0.72 -11.81 8.99
CA MET A 71 -0.42 -12.32 9.73
C MET A 71 -0.74 -13.75 9.27
N ASP A 72 -0.93 -14.68 10.20
CA ASP A 72 -1.27 -16.08 9.87
C ASP A 72 -2.71 -16.19 9.32
N HIS A 73 -3.62 -15.35 9.83
CA HIS A 73 -5.02 -15.29 9.42
C HIS A 73 -5.51 -13.84 9.34
N SER A 74 -6.63 -13.65 8.63
CA SER A 74 -7.32 -12.36 8.59
C SER A 74 -7.66 -11.89 10.01
N PRO A 75 -7.29 -10.66 10.41
CA PRO A 75 -7.76 -10.06 11.66
C PRO A 75 -9.26 -9.73 11.63
N LEU A 76 -9.90 -9.81 10.47
CA LEU A 76 -11.32 -9.51 10.27
C LEU A 76 -12.12 -10.80 10.31
N GLU A 77 -12.85 -11.04 11.40
CA GLU A 77 -13.63 -12.28 11.61
C GLU A 77 -14.74 -12.48 10.56
N TRP A 78 -15.26 -11.40 10.01
CA TRP A 78 -16.36 -11.40 9.06
C TRP A 78 -15.91 -11.41 7.59
N LEU A 79 -14.62 -11.16 7.33
CA LEU A 79 -14.04 -11.28 6.01
C LEU A 79 -13.34 -12.64 5.96
N SER A 80 -13.97 -13.61 5.29
CA SER A 80 -13.38 -14.92 5.03
C SER A 80 -12.25 -14.79 4.00
N CYS A 81 -11.09 -14.36 4.49
CA CYS A 81 -9.84 -14.33 3.76
C CYS A 81 -8.94 -15.43 4.34
N CYS A 82 -8.62 -16.40 3.48
CA CYS A 82 -8.00 -17.70 3.78
C CYS A 82 -8.95 -18.73 4.41
#